data_AF-A0A8H2X4H0-F1
#
_entry.id   AF-A0A8H2X4H0-F1
#
_cell.length_a   1.000
_cell.length_b   1.000
_cell.length_c   1.000
_cell.angle_alpha   90.00
_cell.angle_beta   90.00
_cell.angle_gamma   90.00
#
_symmetry.space_group_name_H-M   'P 1'
#
loop_
_entity.id
_entity.type
_entity.pdbx_description
1 polymer ?
#
loop_
_entity_poly.entity_id
_entity_poly.type
_entity_poly.pdbx_seq_one_letter_code
_entity_poly.pdbx_strand_id
1 'polypeptide(L)'
;MNTPAPFRTPSPGNKPIIAVCGATGFQGGSVANHLLQDGRFAVRAITRKPTSYRAKELVRAGAMVVEADFGNPSSLRNAFEGCYGAFGVTDYFDAFEEEAQHGFNIVDAAKATKLKHLVMSTMPSTDRLKNTSVCKYKHETRAYLVKSGVPFTAFTPSFYFNDVFLFDMLTKGANGNWVMKFPFPSDIPITCASSKDIDFGSILKSIGMDWEGLVAVCGATGFQGGSVASHLLRDGRFAVRALTRKLTSFRAKELVRAGATVVEADFGNISSLRNAFEGCYGAFGVTDYFDAFEEEAQHGFNIIDAAKAAKLKHLVMSTAPGVDSIKDIDVCKYKHQTRAYLAKSGVPFTAFTPAFYYNDIFLFEMLTKGANGSWVMKFPFPCDIPIPCTASKDIGGYILPIFVNPSEWIGKGLWVCNELLTLRQFVETFTEVTGFNVKVYESTREEFLALKDKSYLLGMWDLFEFFIQNHDHNYRYLSPAAAQSLYPQQQTWRDFLIEYREIPIPQPLAIECFHTRERFGDP
;
A
#
# COMPACT_ATOMS: atom_id res chain seq x y z
N MET A 1 33.65 -9.63 11.76
CA MET A 1 32.59 -10.64 11.61
C MET A 1 31.53 -10.34 12.66
N ASN A 2 30.48 -9.59 12.31
CA ASN A 2 29.31 -9.41 13.17
C ASN A 2 28.11 -9.92 12.38
N THR A 3 27.72 -11.17 12.62
CA THR A 3 26.45 -11.72 12.16
C THR A 3 25.30 -10.93 12.81
N PRO A 4 24.31 -10.43 12.03
CA PRO A 4 23.12 -9.83 12.61
C PRO A 4 22.42 -10.85 13.52
N ALA A 5 22.00 -10.42 14.71
CA ALA A 5 21.28 -11.28 15.64
C ALA A 5 19.97 -11.79 15.01
N PRO A 6 19.56 -13.04 15.26
CA PRO A 6 18.33 -13.59 14.70
C PRO A 6 17.11 -12.82 15.22
N PHE A 7 16.25 -12.39 14.29
CA PHE A 7 14.98 -11.73 14.53
C PHE A 7 14.12 -12.57 15.51
N ARG A 8 13.77 -11.99 16.67
CA ARG A 8 12.86 -12.60 17.64
C ARG A 8 11.46 -12.04 17.44
N THR A 9 10.52 -12.90 17.08
CA THR A 9 9.10 -12.58 17.19
C THR A 9 8.70 -12.48 18.68
N PRO A 10 7.99 -11.43 19.12
CA PRO A 10 7.49 -11.35 20.49
C PRO A 10 6.46 -12.45 20.76
N SER A 11 6.60 -13.16 21.88
CA SER A 11 5.63 -14.17 22.34
C SER A 11 4.25 -13.55 22.68
N PRO A 12 3.13 -14.27 22.53
CA PRO A 12 1.75 -13.74 22.65
C PRO A 12 1.30 -13.20 24.03
N GLY A 13 2.19 -13.02 25.00
CA GLY A 13 1.85 -12.66 26.39
C GLY A 13 2.36 -11.32 26.90
N ASN A 14 3.10 -10.52 26.11
CA ASN A 14 3.66 -9.26 26.60
C ASN A 14 3.81 -8.21 25.48
N LYS A 15 2.69 -7.63 25.03
CA LYS A 15 2.71 -6.57 24.00
C LYS A 15 3.42 -5.34 24.57
N PRO A 16 4.38 -4.73 23.85
CA PRO A 16 4.99 -3.47 24.27
C PRO A 16 3.92 -2.39 24.44
N ILE A 17 4.01 -1.62 25.52
CA ILE A 17 3.04 -0.56 25.83
C ILE A 17 3.46 0.72 25.11
N ILE A 18 2.54 1.33 24.35
CA ILE A 18 2.72 2.66 23.75
C ILE A 18 1.83 3.66 24.48
N ALA A 19 2.47 4.67 25.09
CA ALA A 19 1.77 5.81 25.68
C ALA A 19 1.33 6.78 24.58
N VAL A 20 0.08 7.24 24.63
CA VAL A 20 -0.48 8.18 23.65
C VAL A 20 -0.97 9.41 24.38
N CYS A 21 -0.20 10.49 24.31
CA CYS A 21 -0.60 11.80 24.82
C CYS A 21 -1.78 12.36 24.03
N GLY A 22 -2.73 13.00 24.73
CA GLY A 22 -3.89 13.61 24.07
C GLY A 22 -4.79 12.60 23.38
N ALA A 23 -4.89 11.38 23.93
CA ALA A 23 -5.60 10.25 23.30
C ALA A 23 -7.10 10.51 23.05
N THR A 24 -7.70 11.50 23.71
CA THR A 24 -9.11 11.90 23.48
C THR A 24 -9.26 13.06 22.47
N GLY A 25 -8.15 13.57 21.94
CA GLY A 25 -8.10 14.61 20.90
C GLY A 25 -8.02 14.03 19.47
N PHE A 26 -7.94 14.89 18.46
CA PHE A 26 -7.93 14.45 17.06
C PHE A 26 -6.70 13.60 16.70
N GLN A 27 -5.49 14.12 16.94
CA GLN A 27 -4.25 13.41 16.62
C GLN A 27 -4.04 12.20 17.53
N GLY A 28 -4.03 12.39 18.85
CA GLY A 28 -3.81 11.30 19.80
C GLY A 28 -4.90 10.22 19.74
N GLY A 29 -6.17 10.59 19.51
CA GLY A 29 -7.24 9.59 19.35
C GLY A 29 -7.12 8.77 18.08
N SER A 30 -6.68 9.40 16.98
CA SER A 30 -6.36 8.67 15.76
C SER A 30 -5.22 7.66 16.00
N VAL A 31 -4.16 8.07 16.69
CA VAL A 31 -3.02 7.20 17.07
C VAL A 31 -3.49 6.04 17.91
N ALA A 32 -4.27 6.30 18.97
CA ALA A 32 -4.73 5.27 19.88
C ALA A 32 -5.58 4.22 19.15
N ASN A 33 -6.53 4.64 18.31
CA ASN A 33 -7.39 3.71 17.58
C ASN A 33 -6.61 2.86 16.57
N HIS A 34 -5.67 3.44 15.84
CA HIS A 34 -4.84 2.66 14.90
C HIS A 34 -3.97 1.64 15.63
N LEU A 35 -3.35 2.01 16.75
CA LEU A 35 -2.55 1.08 17.55
C LEU A 35 -3.40 -0.08 18.11
N LEU A 36 -4.65 0.20 18.48
CA LEU A 36 -5.59 -0.83 18.93
C LEU A 36 -5.99 -1.77 17.78
N GLN A 37 -6.25 -1.23 16.59
CA GLN A 37 -6.60 -2.02 15.38
C GLN A 37 -5.43 -2.87 14.89
N ASP A 38 -4.22 -2.31 14.87
CA ASP A 38 -2.99 -3.01 14.49
C ASP A 38 -2.69 -4.19 15.43
N GLY A 39 -2.99 -4.00 16.72
CA GLY A 39 -2.95 -5.06 17.71
C GLY A 39 -1.56 -5.53 18.12
N ARG A 40 -0.45 -4.99 17.58
CA ARG A 40 0.92 -5.31 18.04
C ARG A 40 1.24 -4.72 19.41
N PHE A 41 0.54 -3.65 19.80
CA PHE A 41 0.82 -2.89 21.02
C PHE A 41 -0.32 -2.95 22.03
N ALA A 42 0.03 -2.82 23.30
CA ALA A 42 -0.93 -2.39 24.31
C ALA A 42 -0.95 -0.85 24.32
N VAL A 43 -2.13 -0.25 24.29
CA VAL A 43 -2.26 1.22 24.21
C VAL A 43 -2.52 1.79 25.59
N ARG A 44 -1.65 2.69 26.04
CA ARG A 44 -1.90 3.53 27.21
C ARG A 44 -2.36 4.91 26.77
N ALA A 45 -3.67 5.13 26.82
CA ALA A 45 -4.31 6.37 26.40
C ALA A 45 -4.24 7.43 27.50
N ILE A 46 -3.42 8.47 27.31
CA ILE A 46 -3.22 9.54 28.29
C ILE A 46 -4.17 10.69 27.99
N THR A 47 -4.95 11.08 28.99
CA THR A 47 -5.91 12.19 28.91
C THR A 47 -6.06 12.91 30.25
N ARG A 48 -6.42 14.20 30.23
CA ARG A 48 -6.79 14.96 31.44
C ARG A 48 -8.18 14.57 31.98
N LYS A 49 -9.01 13.89 31.18
CA LYS A 49 -10.42 13.59 31.50
C LYS A 49 -10.73 12.10 31.28
N PRO A 50 -10.28 11.20 32.17
CA PRO A 50 -10.43 9.74 32.00
C PRO A 50 -11.89 9.28 32.03
N THR A 51 -12.81 10.11 32.54
CA THR A 51 -14.26 9.82 32.60
C THR A 51 -15.05 10.33 31.40
N SER A 52 -14.40 11.02 30.45
CA SER A 52 -15.05 11.55 29.24
C SER A 52 -15.61 10.45 28.34
N TYR A 53 -16.59 10.79 27.49
CA TYR A 53 -17.17 9.85 26.53
C TYR A 53 -16.08 9.18 25.65
N ARG A 54 -15.17 9.97 25.09
CA ARG A 54 -14.07 9.46 24.24
C ARG A 54 -13.10 8.55 25.01
N ALA A 55 -12.84 8.83 26.28
CA ALA A 55 -12.02 7.95 27.11
C ALA A 55 -12.71 6.59 27.33
N LYS A 56 -14.03 6.59 27.59
CA LYS A 56 -14.82 5.35 27.71
C LYS A 56 -14.83 4.55 26.42
N GLU A 57 -14.89 5.20 25.26
CA GLU A 57 -14.77 4.54 23.95
C GLU A 57 -13.40 3.86 23.79
N LEU A 58 -12.31 4.52 24.19
CA LEU A 58 -10.97 3.92 24.15
C LEU A 58 -10.85 2.71 25.09
N VAL A 59 -11.47 2.75 26.27
CA VAL A 59 -11.55 1.58 27.17
C VAL A 59 -12.29 0.44 26.48
N ARG A 60 -13.44 0.70 25.84
CA ARG A 60 -14.21 -0.32 25.10
C ARG A 60 -13.40 -0.93 23.95
N ALA A 61 -12.58 -0.12 23.29
CA ALA A 61 -11.67 -0.56 22.23
C ALA A 61 -10.41 -1.28 22.74
N GLY A 62 -10.18 -1.35 24.06
CA GLY A 62 -9.10 -2.12 24.69
C GLY A 62 -7.89 -1.30 25.17
N ALA A 63 -7.98 0.03 25.23
CA ALA A 63 -6.91 0.87 25.78
C ALA A 63 -6.93 0.96 27.31
N MET A 64 -5.74 1.08 27.89
CA MET A 64 -5.53 1.47 29.28
C MET A 64 -5.59 3.00 29.39
N VAL A 65 -6.70 3.56 29.86
CA VAL A 65 -6.81 5.01 30.05
C VAL A 65 -6.12 5.43 31.35
N VAL A 66 -5.21 6.41 31.25
CA VAL A 66 -4.46 6.97 32.38
C VAL A 66 -4.63 8.48 32.41
N GLU A 67 -4.87 9.01 33.62
CA GLU A 67 -4.90 10.45 33.85
C GLU A 67 -3.49 11.01 33.95
N ALA A 68 -3.18 12.04 33.16
CA ALA A 68 -1.98 12.84 33.35
C ALA A 68 -2.20 14.28 32.85
N ASP A 69 -1.49 15.20 33.48
CA ASP A 69 -1.46 16.61 33.15
C ASP A 69 -0.07 16.96 32.63
N PHE A 70 0.00 17.64 31.48
CA PHE A 70 1.28 18.01 30.87
C PHE A 70 2.01 19.11 31.64
N GLY A 71 1.31 19.88 32.47
CA GLY A 71 1.89 20.82 33.42
C GLY A 71 2.44 20.16 34.69
N ASN A 72 2.16 18.86 34.91
CA ASN A 72 2.63 18.10 36.07
C ASN A 72 3.62 17.00 35.66
N PRO A 73 4.95 17.26 35.75
CA PRO A 73 6.00 16.32 35.35
C PRO A 73 5.91 14.93 36.00
N SER A 74 5.49 14.86 37.27
CA SER A 74 5.35 13.60 37.99
C SER A 74 4.22 12.74 37.42
N SER A 75 3.10 13.37 37.01
CA SER A 75 1.98 12.66 36.38
C SER A 75 2.38 12.05 35.03
N LEU A 76 3.14 12.79 34.22
CA LEU A 76 3.67 12.30 32.93
C LEU A 76 4.67 11.15 33.12
N ARG A 77 5.56 11.27 34.11
CA ARG A 77 6.51 10.20 34.45
C ARG A 77 5.78 8.91 34.83
N ASN A 78 4.79 9.01 35.71
CA ASN A 78 3.97 7.86 36.10
C ASN A 78 3.22 7.26 34.90
N ALA A 79 2.70 8.11 34.01
CA ALA A 79 2.02 7.65 32.81
C ALA A 79 2.95 6.96 31.80
N PHE A 80 4.25 7.30 31.77
CA PHE A 80 5.24 6.69 30.88
C PHE A 80 5.94 5.47 31.48
N GLU A 81 5.80 5.21 32.77
CA GLU A 81 6.48 4.11 33.46
C GLU A 81 6.12 2.74 32.84
N GLY A 82 7.14 1.96 32.48
CA GLY A 82 6.97 0.67 31.81
C GLY A 82 6.51 0.73 30.34
N CYS A 83 6.39 1.92 29.75
CA CYS A 83 6.12 2.06 28.31
C CYS A 83 7.37 1.78 27.47
N TYR A 84 7.18 1.16 26.32
CA TYR A 84 8.23 0.96 25.32
C TYR A 84 8.53 2.26 24.58
N GLY A 85 7.48 2.97 24.15
CA GLY A 85 7.58 4.25 23.47
C GLY A 85 6.35 5.11 23.73
N ALA A 86 6.38 6.33 23.20
CA ALA A 86 5.26 7.26 23.33
C ALA A 86 5.03 8.07 22.05
N PHE A 87 3.76 8.43 21.83
CA PHE A 87 3.37 9.51 20.94
C PHE A 87 3.03 10.74 21.78
N GLY A 88 3.77 11.83 21.56
CA GLY A 88 3.59 13.12 22.20
C GLY A 88 2.90 14.11 21.26
N VAL A 89 1.88 14.80 21.77
CA VAL A 89 1.25 15.96 21.11
C VAL A 89 0.89 16.99 22.18
N THR A 90 1.20 18.25 21.92
CA THR A 90 0.89 19.39 22.79
C THR A 90 -0.40 20.08 22.33
N ASP A 91 -1.10 20.67 23.29
CA ASP A 91 -2.35 21.40 23.05
C ASP A 91 -2.06 22.90 22.90
N TYR A 92 -2.06 23.36 21.65
CA TYR A 92 -1.83 24.77 21.32
C TYR A 92 -2.96 25.68 21.82
N PHE A 93 -4.20 25.21 21.80
CA PHE A 93 -5.37 26.04 22.07
C PHE A 93 -5.60 26.24 23.56
N ASP A 94 -5.45 25.17 24.35
CA ASP A 94 -5.67 25.23 25.80
C ASP A 94 -4.46 25.76 26.57
N ALA A 95 -3.26 25.70 25.99
CA ALA A 95 -2.01 25.97 26.71
C ALA A 95 -1.02 26.80 25.88
N PHE A 96 -1.49 27.79 25.11
CA PHE A 96 -0.65 28.56 24.17
C PHE A 96 0.68 29.02 24.79
N GLU A 97 0.65 29.74 25.92
CA GLU A 97 1.88 30.26 26.55
C GLU A 97 2.74 29.17 27.22
N GLU A 98 2.12 28.06 27.61
CA GLU A 98 2.76 26.94 28.32
C GLU A 98 3.14 25.78 27.37
N GLU A 99 2.85 25.90 26.07
CA GLU A 99 2.92 24.78 25.14
C GLU A 99 4.34 24.20 25.06
N ALA A 100 5.35 25.07 25.04
CA ALA A 100 6.75 24.65 25.06
C ALA A 100 7.09 23.91 26.35
N GLN A 101 6.60 24.40 27.50
CA GLN A 101 6.84 23.75 28.78
C GLN A 101 6.18 22.37 28.84
N HIS A 102 4.97 22.22 28.31
CA HIS A 102 4.31 20.92 28.14
C HIS A 102 5.13 19.98 27.23
N GLY A 103 5.67 20.51 26.14
CA GLY A 103 6.60 19.79 25.27
C GLY A 103 7.84 19.31 26.02
N PHE A 104 8.50 20.18 26.79
CA PHE A 104 9.67 19.83 27.59
C PHE A 104 9.35 18.77 28.63
N ASN A 105 8.21 18.88 29.33
CA ASN A 105 7.79 17.91 30.33
C ASN A 105 7.56 16.51 29.73
N ILE A 106 7.01 16.42 28.52
CA ILE A 106 6.87 15.15 27.78
C ILE A 106 8.26 14.56 27.46
N VAL A 107 9.19 15.38 26.99
CA VAL A 107 10.58 14.94 26.69
C VAL A 107 11.30 14.48 27.94
N ASP A 108 11.16 15.19 29.05
CA ASP A 108 11.76 14.84 30.33
C ASP A 108 11.19 13.55 30.92
N ALA A 109 9.87 13.35 30.81
CA ALA A 109 9.24 12.09 31.19
C ALA A 109 9.75 10.92 30.34
N ALA A 110 9.91 11.12 29.03
CA ALA A 110 10.45 10.11 28.12
C ALA A 110 11.90 9.74 28.48
N LYS A 111 12.73 10.74 28.76
CA LYS A 111 14.12 10.55 29.19
C LYS A 111 14.20 9.84 30.53
N ALA A 112 13.40 10.26 31.50
CA ALA A 112 13.39 9.72 32.85
C ALA A 112 12.99 8.24 32.90
N THR A 113 11.98 7.86 32.11
CA THR A 113 11.47 6.48 32.01
C THR A 113 12.25 5.64 31.01
N LYS A 114 13.28 6.23 30.37
CA LYS A 114 14.14 5.56 29.39
C LYS A 114 13.35 4.93 28.25
N LEU A 115 12.36 5.65 27.73
CA LEU A 115 11.62 5.22 26.55
C LEU A 115 12.58 4.88 25.41
N LYS A 116 12.27 3.80 24.69
CA LYS A 116 13.07 3.37 23.55
C LYS A 116 12.91 4.31 22.36
N HIS A 117 11.75 4.93 22.24
CA HIS A 117 11.50 5.95 21.23
C HIS A 117 10.36 6.89 21.60
N LEU A 118 10.51 8.18 21.25
CA LEU A 118 9.47 9.19 21.35
C LEU A 118 9.12 9.74 19.96
N VAL A 119 7.87 9.56 19.53
CA VAL A 119 7.34 10.26 18.37
C VAL A 119 6.69 11.55 18.85
N MET A 120 7.23 12.69 18.47
CA MET A 120 6.72 13.99 18.91
C MET A 120 6.08 14.73 17.73
N SER A 121 4.81 15.09 17.88
CA SER A 121 4.12 15.99 16.95
C SER A 121 4.69 17.41 17.10
N THR A 122 5.30 17.89 16.04
CA THR A 122 6.03 19.17 15.94
C THR A 122 5.65 19.89 14.65
N MET A 123 6.21 21.08 14.40
CA MET A 123 6.07 21.79 13.12
C MET A 123 7.40 21.75 12.33
N PRO A 124 7.36 22.01 11.00
CA PRO A 124 8.57 22.20 10.21
C PRO A 124 9.53 23.20 10.87
N SER A 125 10.79 22.77 11.03
CA SER A 125 11.83 23.57 11.67
C SER A 125 12.60 24.38 10.63
N THR A 126 11.96 25.41 10.07
CA THR A 126 12.63 26.36 9.16
C THR A 126 12.79 27.71 9.84
N ASP A 127 13.87 28.43 9.51
CA ASP A 127 14.11 29.78 10.04
C ASP A 127 12.99 30.77 9.70
N ARG A 128 12.25 30.50 8.63
CA ARG A 128 11.09 31.31 8.20
C ARG A 128 9.88 31.13 9.11
N LEU A 129 9.68 29.94 9.69
CA LEU A 129 8.47 29.61 10.45
C LEU A 129 8.67 29.69 11.97
N LYS A 130 9.90 29.58 12.46
CA LYS A 130 10.20 29.44 13.90
C LYS A 130 9.66 30.54 14.82
N ASN A 131 9.36 31.73 14.30
CA ASN A 131 8.83 32.86 15.08
C ASN A 131 7.33 33.10 14.88
N THR A 132 6.66 32.27 14.07
CA THR A 132 5.19 32.33 13.93
C THR A 132 4.51 31.78 15.17
N SER A 133 3.35 32.32 15.55
CA SER A 133 2.60 31.92 16.75
C SER A 133 2.39 30.41 16.82
N VAL A 134 1.98 29.78 15.71
CA VAL A 134 1.68 28.34 15.61
C VAL A 134 2.94 27.46 15.68
N CYS A 135 4.10 27.94 15.23
CA CYS A 135 5.30 27.10 15.15
C CYS A 135 6.31 27.34 16.28
N LYS A 136 6.27 28.51 16.95
CA LYS A 136 7.27 28.92 17.94
C LYS A 136 7.52 27.86 19.01
N TYR A 137 6.48 27.48 19.74
CA TYR A 137 6.62 26.55 20.86
C TYR A 137 6.92 25.10 20.41
N LYS A 138 6.42 24.69 19.24
CA LYS A 138 6.78 23.40 18.64
C LYS A 138 8.24 23.37 18.16
N HIS A 139 8.79 24.50 17.70
CA HIS A 139 10.19 24.64 17.33
C HIS A 139 11.09 24.57 18.58
N GLU A 140 10.72 25.28 19.66
CA GLU A 140 11.42 25.19 20.95
C GLU A 140 11.43 23.76 21.48
N THR A 141 10.27 23.07 21.47
CA THR A 141 10.14 21.66 21.85
C THR A 141 11.05 20.76 21.02
N ARG A 142 11.10 20.97 19.70
CA ARG A 142 11.97 20.19 18.80
C ARG A 142 13.45 20.44 19.07
N ALA A 143 13.85 21.68 19.32
CA ALA A 143 15.22 22.01 19.68
C ALA A 143 15.62 21.36 21.02
N TYR A 144 14.70 21.32 21.98
CA TYR A 144 14.91 20.63 23.26
C TYR A 144 15.00 19.10 23.08
N LEU A 145 14.12 18.52 22.27
CA LEU A 145 14.12 17.10 21.94
C LEU A 145 15.46 16.65 21.33
N VAL A 146 16.02 17.43 20.38
CA VAL A 146 17.36 17.20 19.80
C VAL A 146 18.46 17.18 20.87
N LYS A 147 18.40 18.10 21.84
CA LYS A 147 19.40 18.20 22.92
C LYS A 147 19.21 17.14 24.01
N SER A 148 18.02 16.55 24.12
CA SER A 148 17.65 15.66 25.24
C SER A 148 18.42 14.34 25.26
N GLY A 149 18.81 13.83 24.08
CA GLY A 149 19.40 12.51 23.88
C GLY A 149 18.38 11.36 23.82
N VAL A 150 17.07 11.64 23.91
CA VAL A 150 16.01 10.64 23.73
C VAL A 150 15.98 10.21 22.25
N PRO A 151 15.99 8.90 21.92
CA PRO A 151 15.73 8.47 20.54
C PRO A 151 14.34 8.94 20.10
N PHE A 152 14.25 9.66 18.99
CA PHE A 152 13.00 10.33 18.65
C PHE A 152 12.72 10.40 17.15
N THR A 153 11.47 10.67 16.82
CA THR A 153 11.03 11.08 15.49
C THR A 153 10.13 12.30 15.60
N ALA A 154 10.50 13.35 14.86
CA ALA A 154 9.70 14.55 14.75
C ALA A 154 8.63 14.34 13.67
N PHE A 155 7.38 14.17 14.09
CA PHE A 155 6.24 14.10 13.20
C PHE A 155 5.78 15.52 12.89
N THR A 156 5.76 15.91 11.61
CA THR A 156 5.38 17.27 11.17
C THR A 156 4.16 17.20 10.25
N PRO A 157 2.94 17.19 10.80
CA PRO A 157 1.73 17.15 9.99
C PRO A 157 1.56 18.44 9.19
N SER A 158 0.84 18.32 8.06
CA SER A 158 0.39 19.45 7.26
C SER A 158 -0.99 19.95 7.75
N PHE A 159 -1.62 20.86 6.99
CA PHE A 159 -2.96 21.37 7.29
C PHE A 159 -3.98 20.23 7.38
N TYR A 160 -4.89 20.24 8.35
CA TYR A 160 -5.88 19.17 8.48
C TYR A 160 -7.15 19.49 7.69
N PHE A 161 -7.75 18.52 7.02
CA PHE A 161 -9.07 18.73 6.39
C PHE A 161 -10.14 19.19 7.39
N ASN A 162 -10.03 18.75 8.65
CA ASN A 162 -10.95 19.15 9.71
C ASN A 162 -10.86 20.65 10.05
N ASP A 163 -9.74 21.30 9.73
CA ASP A 163 -9.51 22.72 10.03
C ASP A 163 -10.48 23.62 9.23
N VAL A 164 -10.98 23.15 8.08
CA VAL A 164 -12.03 23.82 7.31
C VAL A 164 -13.28 24.05 8.16
N PHE A 165 -13.63 23.08 9.01
CA PHE A 165 -14.78 23.16 9.90
C PHE A 165 -14.43 23.83 11.23
N LEU A 166 -13.22 23.63 11.75
CA LEU A 166 -12.80 24.19 13.03
C LEU A 166 -12.69 25.73 12.98
N PHE A 167 -12.28 26.28 11.84
CA PHE A 167 -12.07 27.72 11.67
C PHE A 167 -13.20 28.39 10.88
N ASP A 168 -14.39 27.77 10.82
CA ASP A 168 -15.56 28.29 10.12
C ASP A 168 -15.26 28.76 8.69
N MET A 169 -14.35 28.07 8.00
CA MET A 169 -13.95 28.44 6.64
C MET A 169 -15.09 28.22 5.65
N LEU A 170 -16.06 27.37 5.97
CA LEU A 170 -17.26 27.17 5.14
C LEU A 170 -18.42 28.02 5.66
N THR A 171 -18.79 29.07 4.92
CA THR A 171 -19.86 30.01 5.31
C THR A 171 -20.98 30.03 4.28
N LYS A 172 -22.24 30.16 4.72
CA LYS A 172 -23.38 30.27 3.80
C LYS A 172 -23.55 31.72 3.34
N GLY A 173 -23.45 31.96 2.05
CA GLY A 173 -23.68 33.25 1.42
C GLY A 173 -25.16 33.65 1.42
N ALA A 174 -25.41 34.95 1.21
CA ALA A 174 -26.76 35.53 1.22
C ALA A 174 -27.69 34.94 0.14
N ASN A 175 -27.14 34.37 -0.93
CA ASN A 175 -27.85 33.67 -2.00
C ASN A 175 -28.17 32.20 -1.68
N GLY A 176 -27.81 31.72 -0.48
CA GLY A 176 -28.00 30.33 -0.07
C GLY A 176 -26.85 29.38 -0.43
N ASN A 177 -25.86 29.81 -1.22
CA ASN A 177 -24.71 28.99 -1.61
C ASN A 177 -23.65 28.96 -0.51
N TRP A 178 -22.97 27.84 -0.33
CA TRP A 178 -21.82 27.74 0.56
C TRP A 178 -20.55 28.27 -0.12
N VAL A 179 -19.78 29.07 0.62
CA VAL A 179 -18.52 29.67 0.17
C VAL A 179 -17.43 29.24 1.15
N MET A 180 -16.40 28.58 0.63
CA MET A 180 -15.19 28.28 1.38
C MET A 180 -14.25 29.49 1.33
N LYS A 181 -14.10 30.19 2.45
CA LYS A 181 -13.13 31.26 2.65
C LYS A 181 -11.82 30.65 3.11
N PHE A 182 -10.94 30.42 2.17
CA PHE A 182 -9.62 29.88 2.44
C PHE A 182 -8.58 31.02 2.43
N PRO A 183 -7.64 31.07 3.39
CA PRO A 183 -6.69 32.19 3.50
C PRO A 183 -5.54 32.14 2.46
N PHE A 184 -5.65 31.26 1.46
CA PHE A 184 -4.67 31.10 0.38
C PHE A 184 -5.33 31.33 -0.98
N PRO A 185 -4.57 31.79 -2.00
CA PRO A 185 -5.04 31.86 -3.37
C PRO A 185 -5.60 30.52 -3.85
N SER A 186 -6.71 30.55 -4.59
CA SER A 186 -7.45 29.36 -5.02
C SER A 186 -6.71 28.48 -6.02
N ASP A 187 -5.63 28.99 -6.63
CA ASP A 187 -4.79 28.32 -7.62
C ASP A 187 -3.51 27.71 -7.03
N ILE A 188 -3.27 27.89 -5.72
CA ILE A 188 -2.08 27.35 -5.06
C ILE A 188 -2.42 26.03 -4.35
N PRO A 189 -1.80 24.90 -4.74
CA PRO A 189 -1.99 23.64 -4.04
C PRO A 189 -1.38 23.71 -2.64
N ILE A 190 -2.12 23.22 -1.65
CA ILE A 190 -1.65 23.08 -0.27
C ILE A 190 -1.54 21.60 0.11
N THR A 191 -0.61 21.31 1.02
CA THR A 191 -0.48 19.96 1.59
C THR A 191 -1.51 19.79 2.70
N CYS A 192 -2.37 18.78 2.55
CA CYS A 192 -3.41 18.45 3.50
C CYS A 192 -3.27 17.02 4.00
N ALA A 193 -3.64 16.80 5.26
CA ALA A 193 -3.75 15.49 5.87
C ALA A 193 -5.13 15.31 6.49
N SER A 194 -5.67 14.11 6.39
CA SER A 194 -6.80 13.72 7.24
C SER A 194 -6.26 13.42 8.64
N SER A 195 -6.93 13.94 9.67
CA SER A 195 -6.59 13.56 11.05
C SER A 195 -6.89 12.08 11.32
N LYS A 196 -7.72 11.44 10.48
CA LYS A 196 -8.03 10.01 10.53
C LYS A 196 -7.07 9.15 9.71
N ASP A 197 -6.43 9.70 8.66
CA ASP A 197 -5.58 8.92 7.73
C ASP A 197 -4.11 9.35 7.78
N ILE A 198 -3.63 9.72 8.97
CA ILE A 198 -2.20 9.94 9.18
C ILE A 198 -1.48 8.62 8.86
N ASP A 199 -0.45 8.65 7.99
CA ASP A 199 0.33 7.46 7.63
C ASP A 199 1.10 6.91 8.85
N PHE A 200 0.42 6.05 9.60
CA PHE A 200 0.89 5.43 10.83
C PHE A 200 2.00 4.40 10.61
N GLY A 201 2.14 3.84 9.41
CA GLY A 201 3.22 2.91 9.08
C GLY A 201 4.60 3.51 9.31
N SER A 202 4.74 4.79 9.00
CA SER A 202 5.96 5.57 9.24
C SER A 202 6.19 5.86 10.75
N ILE A 203 5.13 6.11 11.51
CA ILE A 203 5.19 6.32 12.98
C ILE A 203 5.57 5.01 13.70
N LEU A 204 5.00 3.89 13.28
CA LEU A 204 5.28 2.55 13.80
C LEU A 204 6.69 2.05 13.47
N LYS A 205 7.18 2.32 12.25
CA LYS A 205 8.59 2.11 11.89
C LYS A 205 9.53 2.92 12.78
N SER A 206 9.14 4.15 13.10
CA SER A 206 9.99 5.07 13.86
C SER A 206 10.18 4.64 15.31
N ILE A 207 9.17 4.03 15.95
CA ILE A 207 9.28 3.53 17.33
C ILE A 207 10.20 2.31 17.50
N GLY A 208 10.85 1.84 16.42
CA GLY A 208 11.93 0.86 16.51
C GLY A 208 11.45 -0.53 16.87
N MET A 209 10.36 -1.00 16.25
CA MET A 209 10.12 -2.45 16.23
C MET A 209 11.08 -3.10 15.23
N ASP A 210 11.70 -4.20 15.65
CA ASP A 210 12.44 -5.07 14.73
C ASP A 210 11.48 -5.52 13.62
N TRP A 211 11.95 -5.44 12.37
CA TRP A 211 11.23 -6.00 11.24
C TRP A 211 11.02 -7.50 11.47
N GLU A 212 9.84 -8.00 11.13
CA GLU A 212 9.56 -9.45 11.11
C GLU A 212 10.50 -10.16 10.10
N GLY A 213 10.98 -9.42 9.09
CA GLY A 213 12.08 -9.82 8.24
C GLY A 213 12.35 -8.80 7.12
N LEU A 214 13.37 -9.08 6.33
CA LEU A 214 13.65 -8.38 5.07
C LEU A 214 13.01 -9.12 3.89
N VAL A 215 12.16 -8.46 3.11
CA VAL A 215 11.53 -9.02 1.91
C VAL A 215 12.15 -8.41 0.66
N ALA A 216 12.72 -9.25 -0.21
CA ALA A 216 13.13 -8.84 -1.54
C ALA A 216 11.94 -8.82 -2.51
N VAL A 217 11.78 -7.75 -3.28
CA VAL A 217 10.66 -7.60 -4.21
C VAL A 217 11.21 -7.50 -5.63
N CYS A 218 11.07 -8.58 -6.40
CA CYS A 218 11.37 -8.62 -7.83
C CYS A 218 10.43 -7.69 -8.60
N GLY A 219 10.95 -6.98 -9.60
CA GLY A 219 10.13 -6.11 -10.45
C GLY A 219 9.47 -4.97 -9.66
N ALA A 220 10.13 -4.46 -8.63
CA ALA A 220 9.58 -3.45 -7.71
C ALA A 220 9.17 -2.15 -8.39
N THR A 221 9.66 -1.88 -9.61
CA THR A 221 9.27 -0.73 -10.42
C THR A 221 8.15 -1.04 -11.44
N GLY A 222 7.63 -2.26 -11.47
CA GLY A 222 6.51 -2.71 -12.31
C GLY A 222 5.18 -2.72 -11.56
N PHE A 223 4.12 -3.20 -12.22
CA PHE A 223 2.76 -3.20 -11.66
C PHE A 223 2.63 -4.04 -10.38
N GLN A 224 2.94 -5.34 -10.46
CA GLN A 224 2.83 -6.25 -9.32
C GLN A 224 3.85 -5.90 -8.22
N GLY A 225 5.14 -5.87 -8.56
CA GLY A 225 6.20 -5.61 -7.59
C GLY A 225 6.09 -4.23 -6.94
N GLY A 226 5.67 -3.19 -7.67
CA GLY A 226 5.45 -1.86 -7.11
C GLY A 226 4.29 -1.80 -6.12
N SER A 227 3.19 -2.52 -6.41
CA SER A 227 2.09 -2.70 -5.47
C SER A 227 2.55 -3.44 -4.21
N VAL A 228 3.28 -4.56 -4.35
CA VAL A 228 3.80 -5.34 -3.23
C VAL A 228 4.75 -4.50 -2.36
N ALA A 229 5.72 -3.82 -2.96
CA ALA A 229 6.65 -2.96 -2.24
C ALA A 229 5.90 -1.88 -1.46
N SER A 230 4.91 -1.24 -2.09
CA SER A 230 4.13 -0.18 -1.47
C SER A 230 3.31 -0.67 -0.27
N HIS A 231 2.66 -1.84 -0.37
CA HIS A 231 1.88 -2.42 0.74
C HIS A 231 2.78 -2.85 1.90
N LEU A 232 3.89 -3.52 1.63
CA LEU A 232 4.87 -3.91 2.66
C LEU A 232 5.48 -2.67 3.35
N LEU A 233 5.80 -1.62 2.58
CA LEU A 233 6.33 -0.37 3.14
C LEU A 233 5.30 0.36 4.00
N ARG A 234 4.03 0.40 3.59
CA ARG A 234 2.95 1.04 4.34
C ARG A 234 2.60 0.29 5.62
N ASP A 235 2.56 -1.05 5.59
CA ASP A 235 2.31 -1.86 6.78
C ASP A 235 3.47 -1.80 7.78
N GLY A 236 4.70 -1.86 7.26
CA GLY A 236 5.92 -1.64 8.03
C GLY A 236 6.36 -2.79 8.93
N ARG A 237 5.72 -3.97 8.90
CA ARG A 237 6.25 -5.19 9.53
C ARG A 237 7.53 -5.69 8.88
N PHE A 238 7.67 -5.49 7.56
CA PHE A 238 8.82 -5.94 6.79
C PHE A 238 9.66 -4.77 6.31
N ALA A 239 10.99 -4.94 6.30
CA ALA A 239 11.80 -4.13 5.41
C ALA A 239 11.64 -4.60 3.97
N VAL A 240 11.80 -3.66 3.05
CA VAL A 240 11.69 -3.91 1.63
C VAL A 240 13.03 -3.66 0.95
N ARG A 241 13.53 -4.69 0.28
CA ARG A 241 14.60 -4.59 -0.71
C ARG A 241 13.99 -4.64 -2.10
N ALA A 242 13.90 -3.50 -2.77
CA ALA A 242 13.33 -3.37 -4.10
C ALA A 242 14.38 -3.71 -5.17
N LEU A 243 14.09 -4.71 -6.01
CA LEU A 243 14.97 -5.13 -7.10
C LEU A 243 14.54 -4.46 -8.40
N THR A 244 15.48 -3.81 -9.08
CA THR A 244 15.27 -3.21 -10.40
C THR A 244 16.57 -3.16 -11.20
N ARG A 245 16.51 -3.20 -12.52
CA ARG A 245 17.68 -3.01 -13.39
C ARG A 245 18.14 -1.55 -13.45
N LYS A 246 17.26 -0.59 -13.16
CA LYS A 246 17.50 0.85 -13.35
C LYS A 246 17.35 1.63 -12.04
N LEU A 247 18.43 1.68 -11.25
CA LEU A 247 18.51 2.39 -9.97
C LEU A 247 18.20 3.89 -10.06
N THR A 248 18.43 4.49 -11.23
CA THR A 248 18.26 5.93 -11.47
C THR A 248 16.85 6.32 -11.91
N SER A 249 15.96 5.34 -12.16
CA SER A 249 14.59 5.58 -12.60
C SER A 249 13.79 6.38 -11.57
N PHE A 250 12.78 7.11 -12.04
CA PHE A 250 11.87 7.86 -11.15
C PHE A 250 11.26 6.96 -10.07
N ARG A 251 10.74 5.78 -10.47
CA ARG A 251 10.14 4.81 -9.54
C ARG A 251 11.14 4.26 -8.52
N ALA A 252 12.39 4.01 -8.91
CA ALA A 252 13.43 3.60 -7.97
C ALA A 252 13.68 4.69 -6.91
N LYS A 253 13.76 5.96 -7.32
CA LYS A 253 13.91 7.10 -6.40
C LYS A 253 12.71 7.25 -5.46
N GLU A 254 11.49 7.03 -5.95
CA GLU A 254 10.28 7.02 -5.12
C GLU A 254 10.31 5.89 -4.08
N LEU A 255 10.77 4.70 -4.45
CA LEU A 255 10.92 3.58 -3.52
C LEU A 255 11.94 3.88 -2.42
N VAL A 256 13.06 4.54 -2.74
CA VAL A 256 14.02 5.02 -1.73
C VAL A 256 13.36 6.03 -0.78
N ARG A 257 12.60 6.99 -1.31
CA ARG A 257 11.87 7.98 -0.50
C ARG A 257 10.82 7.33 0.41
N ALA A 258 10.18 6.27 -0.07
CA ALA A 258 9.23 5.47 0.71
C ALA A 258 9.90 4.52 1.73
N GLY A 259 11.24 4.47 1.77
CA GLY A 259 12.02 3.74 2.76
C GLY A 259 12.47 2.33 2.35
N ALA A 260 12.39 1.96 1.07
CA ALA A 260 12.99 0.73 0.58
C ALA A 260 14.50 0.90 0.35
N THR A 261 15.25 -0.19 0.53
CA THR A 261 16.59 -0.31 -0.05
C THR A 261 16.45 -0.76 -1.50
N VAL A 262 16.99 -0.01 -2.45
CA VAL A 262 16.94 -0.40 -3.87
C VAL A 262 18.26 -1.04 -4.27
N VAL A 263 18.20 -2.20 -4.90
CA VAL A 263 19.37 -2.94 -5.40
C VAL A 263 19.21 -3.30 -6.86
N GLU A 264 20.34 -3.36 -7.56
CA GLU A 264 20.36 -3.81 -8.94
C GLU A 264 20.24 -5.33 -8.98
N ALA A 265 19.33 -5.84 -9.81
CA ALA A 265 19.22 -7.25 -10.09
C ALA A 265 18.68 -7.47 -11.50
N ASP A 266 19.26 -8.46 -12.17
CA ASP A 266 18.85 -8.93 -13.49
C ASP A 266 18.45 -10.40 -13.37
N PHE A 267 17.27 -10.74 -13.87
CA PHE A 267 16.73 -12.09 -13.75
C PHE A 267 17.45 -13.11 -14.65
N GLY A 268 18.13 -12.65 -15.70
CA GLY A 268 19.05 -13.48 -16.49
C GLY A 268 20.37 -13.76 -15.78
N ASN A 269 20.73 -12.97 -14.76
CA ASN A 269 21.97 -13.11 -14.00
C ASN A 269 21.71 -13.63 -12.57
N ILE A 270 21.79 -14.94 -12.39
CA ILE A 270 21.58 -15.60 -11.10
C ILE A 270 22.49 -15.08 -9.98
N SER A 271 23.73 -14.65 -10.29
CA SER A 271 24.64 -14.09 -9.27
C SER A 271 24.12 -12.76 -8.72
N SER A 272 23.51 -11.94 -9.57
CA SER A 272 22.86 -10.69 -9.14
C SER A 272 21.68 -10.97 -8.20
N LEU A 273 20.87 -12.00 -8.51
CA LEU A 273 19.75 -12.43 -7.68
C LEU A 273 20.20 -13.00 -6.33
N ARG A 274 21.27 -13.81 -6.31
CA ARG A 274 21.84 -14.36 -5.07
C ARG A 274 22.29 -13.24 -4.12
N ASN A 275 23.00 -12.24 -4.66
CA ASN A 275 23.42 -11.07 -3.88
C ASN A 275 22.19 -10.28 -3.39
N ALA A 276 21.19 -10.10 -4.25
CA ALA A 276 19.98 -9.39 -3.88
C ALA A 276 19.13 -10.11 -2.82
N PHE A 277 19.22 -11.44 -2.72
CA PHE A 277 18.48 -12.23 -1.72
C PHE A 277 19.27 -12.49 -0.42
N GLU A 278 20.54 -12.09 -0.35
CA GLU A 278 21.36 -12.29 0.84
C GLU A 278 20.75 -11.60 2.08
N GLY A 279 20.54 -12.37 3.15
CA GLY A 279 19.97 -11.90 4.41
C GLY A 279 18.45 -11.65 4.37
N CYS A 280 17.78 -11.94 3.27
CA CYS A 280 16.32 -11.81 3.18
C CYS A 280 15.61 -12.95 3.93
N TYR A 281 14.53 -12.61 4.63
CA TYR A 281 13.57 -13.56 5.18
C TYR A 281 12.76 -14.23 4.07
N GLY A 282 12.25 -13.42 3.13
CA GLY A 282 11.43 -13.90 2.02
C GLY A 282 11.59 -13.06 0.76
N ALA A 283 10.92 -13.47 -0.30
CA ALA A 283 10.89 -12.72 -1.55
C ALA A 283 9.54 -12.81 -2.25
N PHE A 284 9.14 -11.72 -2.90
CA PHE A 284 8.12 -11.75 -3.94
C PHE A 284 8.81 -11.84 -5.31
N GLY A 285 8.56 -12.93 -6.03
CA GLY A 285 9.09 -13.17 -7.36
C GLY A 285 8.03 -12.93 -8.44
N VAL A 286 8.40 -12.20 -9.50
CA VAL A 286 7.57 -12.02 -10.70
C VAL A 286 8.49 -11.94 -11.91
N THR A 287 8.09 -12.61 -12.99
CA THR A 287 8.77 -12.58 -14.30
C THR A 287 7.96 -11.78 -15.31
N ASP A 288 8.65 -11.23 -16.30
CA ASP A 288 8.07 -10.41 -17.37
C ASP A 288 8.16 -11.15 -18.70
N TYR A 289 7.00 -11.59 -19.20
CA TYR A 289 6.89 -12.27 -20.49
C TYR A 289 7.28 -11.35 -21.66
N PHE A 290 6.92 -10.06 -21.60
CA PHE A 290 7.10 -9.14 -22.74
C PHE A 290 8.56 -8.73 -22.95
N ASP A 291 9.38 -8.88 -21.92
CA ASP A 291 10.82 -8.60 -21.97
C ASP A 291 11.62 -9.87 -22.25
N ALA A 292 11.23 -11.00 -21.66
CA ALA A 292 12.02 -12.24 -21.70
C ALA A 292 11.54 -13.26 -22.76
N PHE A 293 10.27 -13.21 -23.19
CA PHE A 293 9.64 -14.18 -24.08
C PHE A 293 10.00 -15.63 -23.70
N GLU A 294 10.75 -16.34 -24.54
CA GLU A 294 11.14 -17.73 -24.34
C GLU A 294 12.07 -17.95 -23.13
N GLU A 295 12.77 -16.89 -22.69
CA GLU A 295 13.64 -16.92 -21.52
C GLU A 295 12.88 -16.72 -20.20
N GLU A 296 11.56 -16.44 -20.24
CA GLU A 296 10.79 -16.14 -19.03
C GLU A 296 10.85 -17.30 -18.01
N ALA A 297 10.78 -18.55 -18.49
CA ALA A 297 10.91 -19.72 -17.63
C ALA A 297 12.28 -19.77 -16.94
N GLN A 298 13.35 -19.46 -17.68
CA GLN A 298 14.70 -19.42 -17.14
C GLN A 298 14.86 -18.33 -16.07
N HIS A 299 14.25 -17.15 -16.27
CA HIS A 299 14.18 -16.11 -15.24
C HIS A 299 13.47 -16.60 -13.98
N GLY A 300 12.36 -17.33 -14.14
CA GLY A 300 11.64 -17.96 -13.03
C GLY A 300 12.51 -18.96 -12.27
N PHE A 301 13.24 -19.82 -12.99
CA PHE A 301 14.18 -20.79 -12.40
C PHE A 301 15.30 -20.11 -11.64
N ASN A 302 15.89 -19.04 -12.20
CA ASN A 302 16.96 -18.27 -11.56
C ASN A 302 16.50 -17.64 -10.24
N ILE A 303 15.27 -17.10 -10.18
CA ILE A 303 14.68 -16.56 -8.94
C ILE A 303 14.55 -17.67 -7.89
N ILE A 304 14.05 -18.85 -8.30
CA ILE A 304 13.84 -19.99 -7.39
C ILE A 304 15.17 -20.54 -6.86
N ASP A 305 16.18 -20.67 -7.72
CA ASP A 305 17.50 -21.16 -7.33
C ASP A 305 18.25 -20.16 -6.45
N ALA A 306 18.11 -18.86 -6.72
CA ALA A 306 18.64 -17.82 -5.84
C ALA A 306 17.95 -17.86 -4.46
N ALA A 307 16.62 -18.04 -4.43
CA ALA A 307 15.86 -18.17 -3.18
C ALA A 307 16.31 -19.39 -2.36
N LYS A 308 16.52 -20.52 -3.03
CA LYS A 308 17.06 -21.75 -2.42
C LYS A 308 18.46 -21.53 -1.86
N ALA A 309 19.35 -20.91 -2.63
CA ALA A 309 20.72 -20.62 -2.21
C ALA A 309 20.76 -19.66 -0.99
N ALA A 310 19.90 -18.65 -0.97
CA ALA A 310 19.75 -17.71 0.14
C ALA A 310 19.01 -18.30 1.36
N LYS A 311 18.47 -19.53 1.24
CA LYS A 311 17.69 -20.22 2.28
C LYS A 311 16.49 -19.39 2.76
N LEU A 312 15.80 -18.74 1.82
CA LEU A 312 14.61 -17.96 2.13
C LEU A 312 13.58 -18.82 2.89
N LYS A 313 12.93 -18.20 3.87
CA LYS A 313 11.88 -18.83 4.68
C LYS A 313 10.54 -18.85 3.98
N HIS A 314 10.33 -17.95 3.01
CA HIS A 314 9.11 -17.90 2.22
C HIS A 314 9.33 -17.20 0.87
N LEU A 315 9.09 -17.92 -0.24
CA LEU A 315 9.03 -17.35 -1.59
C LEU A 315 7.58 -17.27 -2.05
N VAL A 316 7.05 -16.07 -2.27
CA VAL A 316 5.77 -15.88 -2.94
C VAL A 316 6.03 -15.62 -4.42
N MET A 317 5.66 -16.56 -5.28
CA MET A 317 5.99 -16.50 -6.71
C MET A 317 4.74 -16.25 -7.55
N SER A 318 4.75 -15.20 -8.36
CA SER A 318 3.74 -14.94 -9.38
C SER A 318 3.90 -15.93 -10.53
N THR A 319 2.90 -16.79 -10.70
CA THR A 319 2.88 -17.96 -11.60
C THR A 319 1.52 -18.06 -12.32
N ALA A 320 1.40 -18.97 -13.28
CA ALA A 320 0.14 -19.32 -13.92
C ALA A 320 -0.75 -20.15 -12.97
N PRO A 321 -2.06 -20.24 -13.25
CA PRO A 321 -2.97 -21.07 -12.47
C PRO A 321 -2.49 -22.53 -12.44
N GLY A 322 -2.79 -23.28 -11.39
CA GLY A 322 -2.43 -24.71 -11.29
C GLY A 322 -3.33 -25.63 -12.10
N VAL A 323 -3.76 -25.22 -13.31
CA VAL A 323 -4.77 -25.91 -14.12
C VAL A 323 -4.10 -26.54 -15.35
N ASP A 324 -4.12 -27.86 -15.46
CA ASP A 324 -3.38 -28.57 -16.51
C ASP A 324 -3.87 -28.26 -17.94
N SER A 325 -5.14 -27.89 -18.11
CA SER A 325 -5.71 -27.60 -19.44
C SER A 325 -5.19 -26.31 -20.08
N ILE A 326 -4.55 -25.42 -19.30
CA ILE A 326 -4.01 -24.15 -19.80
C ILE A 326 -2.48 -24.11 -19.80
N LYS A 327 -1.83 -25.23 -19.45
CA LYS A 327 -0.37 -25.27 -19.24
C LYS A 327 0.45 -25.02 -20.51
N ASP A 328 -0.15 -25.27 -21.68
CA ASP A 328 0.50 -25.16 -22.98
C ASP A 328 0.06 -23.88 -23.73
N ILE A 329 -0.82 -23.06 -23.14
CA ILE A 329 -1.20 -21.74 -23.68
C ILE A 329 0.01 -20.79 -23.58
N ASP A 330 0.38 -20.11 -24.66
CA ASP A 330 1.61 -19.31 -24.77
C ASP A 330 1.84 -18.37 -23.59
N VAL A 331 0.83 -17.58 -23.21
CA VAL A 331 0.91 -16.61 -22.10
C VAL A 331 0.99 -17.25 -20.70
N CYS A 332 0.73 -18.55 -20.60
CA CYS A 332 0.74 -19.32 -19.35
C CYS A 332 1.90 -20.32 -19.27
N LYS A 333 2.42 -20.77 -20.41
CA LYS A 333 3.39 -21.86 -20.58
C LYS A 333 4.62 -21.71 -19.70
N TYR A 334 5.34 -20.59 -19.82
CA TYR A 334 6.59 -20.38 -19.07
C TYR A 334 6.35 -20.21 -17.56
N LYS A 335 5.23 -19.61 -17.17
CA LYS A 335 4.83 -19.51 -15.77
C LYS A 335 4.36 -20.86 -15.19
N HIS A 336 3.78 -21.77 -16.00
CA HIS A 336 3.50 -23.15 -15.61
C HIS A 336 4.79 -23.96 -15.40
N GLN A 337 5.76 -23.81 -16.30
CA GLN A 337 7.08 -24.42 -16.13
C GLN A 337 7.74 -23.93 -14.84
N THR A 338 7.70 -22.62 -14.59
CA THR A 338 8.16 -22.01 -13.33
C THR A 338 7.45 -22.59 -12.12
N ARG A 339 6.12 -22.75 -12.16
CA ARG A 339 5.32 -23.36 -11.08
C ARG A 339 5.72 -24.81 -10.82
N ALA A 340 5.92 -25.60 -11.87
CA ALA A 340 6.35 -26.99 -11.75
C ALA A 340 7.76 -27.11 -11.16
N TYR A 341 8.67 -26.20 -11.53
CA TYR A 341 10.01 -26.13 -10.95
C TYR A 341 9.97 -25.70 -9.48
N LEU A 342 9.16 -24.69 -9.14
CA LEU A 342 8.94 -24.21 -7.78
C LEU A 342 8.49 -25.33 -6.85
N ALA A 343 7.52 -26.15 -7.28
CA ALA A 343 7.01 -27.29 -6.53
C ALA A 343 8.08 -28.35 -6.21
N LYS A 344 9.09 -28.51 -7.08
CA LYS A 344 10.20 -29.47 -6.92
C LYS A 344 11.44 -28.87 -6.25
N SER A 345 11.45 -27.56 -6.02
CA SER A 345 12.65 -26.83 -5.58
C SER A 345 13.07 -27.12 -4.13
N GLY A 346 12.09 -27.44 -3.27
CA GLY A 346 12.27 -27.53 -1.81
C GLY A 346 12.30 -26.19 -1.08
N VAL A 347 12.10 -25.07 -1.78
CA VAL A 347 11.91 -23.74 -1.17
C VAL A 347 10.51 -23.67 -0.55
N PRO A 348 10.32 -23.20 0.69
CA PRO A 348 8.98 -22.95 1.22
C PRO A 348 8.30 -21.84 0.41
N PHE A 349 7.18 -22.12 -0.24
CA PHE A 349 6.59 -21.21 -1.21
C PHE A 349 5.08 -21.05 -1.11
N THR A 350 4.57 -19.92 -1.64
CA THR A 350 3.16 -19.75 -2.01
C THR A 350 3.12 -19.37 -3.49
N ALA A 351 2.28 -20.06 -4.26
CA ALA A 351 2.11 -19.73 -5.68
C ALA A 351 0.97 -18.71 -5.82
N PHE A 352 1.26 -17.55 -6.38
CA PHE A 352 0.30 -16.48 -6.59
C PHE A 352 -0.05 -16.37 -8.08
N THR A 353 -1.30 -16.10 -8.41
CA THR A 353 -1.77 -15.95 -9.78
C THR A 353 -2.79 -14.81 -9.84
N PRO A 354 -2.51 -13.72 -10.58
CA PRO A 354 -3.48 -12.67 -10.84
C PRO A 354 -4.49 -13.07 -11.93
N ALA A 355 -5.70 -12.52 -11.87
CA ALA A 355 -6.64 -12.50 -12.99
C ALA A 355 -6.28 -11.39 -14.01
N PHE A 356 -7.16 -11.15 -15.00
CA PHE A 356 -6.97 -10.13 -16.03
C PHE A 356 -6.92 -8.72 -15.40
N TYR A 357 -5.98 -7.87 -15.80
CA TYR A 357 -5.87 -6.55 -15.15
C TYR A 357 -6.85 -5.54 -15.74
N TYR A 358 -7.42 -4.69 -14.89
CA TYR A 358 -8.17 -3.51 -15.36
C TYR A 358 -7.35 -2.63 -16.32
N ASN A 359 -6.03 -2.52 -16.10
CA ASN A 359 -5.12 -1.75 -16.95
C ASN A 359 -5.02 -2.30 -18.39
N ASP A 360 -5.27 -3.59 -18.59
CA ASP A 360 -5.07 -4.27 -19.88
C ASP A 360 -6.06 -3.76 -20.94
N ILE A 361 -7.24 -3.29 -20.51
CA ILE A 361 -8.23 -2.60 -21.35
C ILE A 361 -7.60 -1.40 -22.10
N PHE A 362 -6.68 -0.69 -21.45
CA PHE A 362 -6.02 0.48 -22.03
C PHE A 362 -4.72 0.11 -22.75
N LEU A 363 -4.02 -0.93 -22.29
CA LEU A 363 -2.72 -1.34 -22.81
C LEU A 363 -2.83 -1.95 -24.22
N PHE A 364 -3.87 -2.75 -24.47
CA PHE A 364 -4.03 -3.49 -25.73
C PHE A 364 -4.99 -2.83 -26.71
N GLU A 365 -5.15 -1.51 -26.60
CA GLU A 365 -6.02 -0.71 -27.48
C GLU A 365 -7.47 -1.22 -27.58
N MET A 366 -7.97 -1.89 -26.54
CA MET A 366 -9.34 -2.41 -26.53
C MET A 366 -10.36 -1.27 -26.57
N LEU A 367 -9.99 -0.09 -26.05
CA LEU A 367 -10.78 1.13 -26.17
C LEU A 367 -10.22 2.04 -27.30
N THR A 368 -11.01 2.22 -28.36
CA THR A 368 -10.62 3.00 -29.55
C THR A 368 -11.61 4.14 -29.83
N LYS A 369 -11.12 5.25 -30.40
CA LYS A 369 -11.96 6.38 -30.82
C LYS A 369 -12.28 6.26 -32.30
N GLY A 370 -13.57 6.20 -32.64
CA GLY A 370 -14.04 6.21 -34.02
C GLY A 370 -13.92 7.60 -34.66
N ALA A 371 -14.00 7.65 -36.00
CA ALA A 371 -13.86 8.88 -36.78
C ALA A 371 -14.92 9.96 -36.46
N ASN A 372 -16.06 9.58 -35.89
CA ASN A 372 -17.12 10.47 -35.44
C ASN A 372 -16.94 10.96 -33.99
N GLY A 373 -15.79 10.68 -33.36
CA GLY A 373 -15.49 11.03 -31.98
C GLY A 373 -16.08 10.09 -30.92
N SER A 374 -16.90 9.10 -31.30
CA SER A 374 -17.46 8.11 -30.36
C SER A 374 -16.43 7.04 -29.98
N TRP A 375 -16.46 6.59 -28.74
CA TRP A 375 -15.59 5.54 -28.25
C TRP A 375 -16.20 4.16 -28.49
N VAL A 376 -15.35 3.18 -28.78
CA VAL A 376 -15.74 1.79 -28.98
C VAL A 376 -14.81 0.88 -28.21
N MET A 377 -15.37 0.01 -27.35
CA MET A 377 -14.70 -1.15 -26.79
C MET A 377 -14.60 -2.22 -27.88
N LYS A 378 -13.51 -2.16 -28.66
CA LYS A 378 -13.19 -3.08 -29.73
C LYS A 378 -12.39 -4.25 -29.20
N PHE A 379 -13.08 -5.12 -28.47
CA PHE A 379 -12.54 -6.38 -28.00
C PHE A 379 -13.49 -7.47 -28.45
N PRO A 380 -13.13 -8.27 -29.49
CA PRO A 380 -14.04 -9.25 -30.04
C PRO A 380 -14.05 -10.45 -29.11
N PHE A 381 -14.70 -10.32 -27.96
CA PHE A 381 -14.95 -11.36 -26.97
C PHE A 381 -16.46 -11.34 -26.67
N PRO A 382 -17.09 -12.48 -26.34
CA PRO A 382 -18.52 -12.52 -26.12
C PRO A 382 -18.97 -11.54 -25.03
N CYS A 383 -19.84 -10.60 -25.41
CA CYS A 383 -20.10 -9.41 -24.60
C CYS A 383 -20.87 -9.68 -23.31
N ASP A 384 -21.50 -10.86 -23.20
CA ASP A 384 -22.31 -11.31 -22.06
C ASP A 384 -21.58 -12.35 -21.18
N ILE A 385 -20.36 -12.75 -21.56
CA ILE A 385 -19.55 -13.67 -20.78
C ILE A 385 -18.66 -12.87 -19.83
N PRO A 386 -18.67 -13.16 -18.51
CA PRO A 386 -17.82 -12.45 -17.58
C PRO A 386 -16.34 -12.85 -17.73
N ILE A 387 -15.46 -11.90 -17.49
CA ILE A 387 -14.01 -12.09 -17.41
C ILE A 387 -13.60 -11.88 -15.96
N PRO A 388 -12.79 -12.77 -15.37
CA PRO A 388 -12.22 -12.51 -14.05
C PRO A 388 -11.18 -11.40 -14.11
N CYS A 389 -11.34 -10.41 -13.26
CA CYS A 389 -10.51 -9.21 -13.29
C CYS A 389 -9.95 -8.83 -11.92
N THR A 390 -8.82 -8.13 -11.91
CA THR A 390 -8.15 -7.64 -10.70
C THR A 390 -7.51 -6.28 -10.95
N ALA A 391 -7.47 -5.43 -9.93
CA ALA A 391 -6.63 -4.23 -9.99
C ALA A 391 -5.17 -4.60 -9.73
N SER A 392 -4.26 -4.07 -10.55
CA SER A 392 -2.82 -4.28 -10.35
C SER A 392 -2.31 -3.67 -9.03
N LYS A 393 -2.99 -2.64 -8.54
CA LYS A 393 -2.69 -1.98 -7.27
C LYS A 393 -3.01 -2.85 -6.06
N ASP A 394 -3.90 -3.83 -6.16
CA ASP A 394 -4.32 -4.68 -5.05
C ASP A 394 -3.43 -5.89 -4.82
N ILE A 395 -2.51 -6.17 -5.74
CA ILE A 395 -1.62 -7.34 -5.66
C ILE A 395 -0.87 -7.36 -4.33
N GLY A 396 -0.32 -6.24 -3.90
CA GLY A 396 0.32 -6.09 -2.59
C GLY A 396 -0.63 -6.30 -1.40
N GLY A 397 -1.91 -5.95 -1.55
CA GLY A 397 -2.96 -6.21 -0.56
C GLY A 397 -3.21 -7.69 -0.31
N TYR A 398 -3.04 -8.54 -1.33
CA TYR A 398 -3.10 -10.00 -1.20
C TYR A 398 -1.77 -10.62 -0.73
N ILE A 399 -0.64 -10.07 -1.16
CA ILE A 399 0.69 -10.60 -0.85
C ILE A 399 1.12 -10.30 0.59
N LEU A 400 0.72 -9.15 1.15
CA LEU A 400 1.03 -8.80 2.53
C LEU A 400 0.48 -9.82 3.55
N PRO A 401 -0.82 -10.18 3.55
CA PRO A 401 -1.36 -11.21 4.45
C PRO A 401 -0.69 -12.57 4.31
N ILE A 402 -0.18 -12.93 3.12
CA ILE A 402 0.58 -14.17 2.88
C ILE A 402 1.89 -14.17 3.68
N PHE A 403 2.63 -13.06 3.67
CA PHE A 403 3.86 -12.94 4.46
C PHE A 403 3.61 -12.82 5.96
N VAL A 404 2.50 -12.19 6.37
CA VAL A 404 2.11 -12.06 7.78
C VAL A 404 1.66 -13.40 8.37
N ASN A 405 1.08 -14.29 7.56
CA ASN A 405 0.54 -15.58 8.01
C ASN A 405 1.21 -16.79 7.29
N PRO A 406 2.54 -16.95 7.36
CA PRO A 406 3.26 -17.91 6.54
C PRO A 406 2.87 -19.37 6.82
N SER A 407 2.50 -19.70 8.07
CA SER A 407 2.02 -21.03 8.45
C SER A 407 0.70 -21.41 7.76
N GLU A 408 -0.11 -20.42 7.40
CA GLU A 408 -1.35 -20.65 6.66
C GLU A 408 -1.08 -20.80 5.16
N TRP A 409 -0.10 -20.08 4.60
CA TRP A 409 0.03 -19.92 3.16
C TRP A 409 1.13 -20.73 2.49
N ILE A 410 2.16 -21.16 3.23
CA ILE A 410 3.23 -22.00 2.67
C ILE A 410 2.62 -23.32 2.18
N GLY A 411 2.95 -23.69 0.94
CA GLY A 411 2.43 -24.86 0.23
C GLY A 411 1.11 -24.63 -0.52
N LYS A 412 0.50 -23.43 -0.42
CA LYS A 412 -0.78 -23.12 -1.09
C LYS A 412 -0.60 -22.33 -2.39
N GLY A 413 -1.66 -22.36 -3.19
CA GLY A 413 -1.84 -21.49 -4.34
C GLY A 413 -2.97 -20.48 -4.10
N LEU A 414 -2.80 -19.24 -4.55
CA LEU A 414 -3.84 -18.22 -4.56
C LEU A 414 -4.04 -17.73 -5.99
N TRP A 415 -5.25 -17.88 -6.52
CA TRP A 415 -5.67 -17.26 -7.77
C TRP A 415 -6.69 -16.16 -7.45
N VAL A 416 -6.28 -14.90 -7.60
CA VAL A 416 -7.09 -13.75 -7.17
C VAL A 416 -7.95 -13.20 -8.30
N CYS A 417 -9.14 -12.74 -7.93
CA CYS A 417 -10.09 -12.07 -8.79
C CYS A 417 -10.90 -11.11 -7.91
N ASN A 418 -10.92 -9.82 -8.24
CA ASN A 418 -11.71 -8.82 -7.55
C ASN A 418 -13.18 -8.90 -8.00
N GLU A 419 -13.40 -9.02 -9.31
CA GLU A 419 -14.73 -9.00 -9.93
C GLU A 419 -14.79 -9.89 -11.17
N LEU A 420 -16.00 -10.37 -11.49
CA LEU A 420 -16.33 -11.04 -12.73
C LEU A 420 -17.12 -10.04 -13.59
N LEU A 421 -16.53 -9.53 -14.67
CA LEU A 421 -17.10 -8.43 -15.46
C LEU A 421 -17.30 -8.81 -16.92
N THR A 422 -18.51 -8.58 -17.42
CA THR A 422 -18.82 -8.63 -18.86
C THR A 422 -18.32 -7.36 -19.56
N LEU A 423 -18.15 -7.40 -20.89
CA LEU A 423 -17.76 -6.20 -21.65
C LEU A 423 -18.81 -5.09 -21.55
N ARG A 424 -20.09 -5.46 -21.44
CA ARG A 424 -21.18 -4.51 -21.21
C ARG A 424 -21.01 -3.79 -19.87
N GLN A 425 -20.74 -4.52 -18.79
CA GLN A 425 -20.52 -3.93 -17.46
C GLN A 425 -19.27 -3.04 -17.41
N PHE A 426 -18.20 -3.43 -18.11
CA PHE A 426 -17.02 -2.59 -18.28
C PHE A 426 -17.39 -1.23 -18.89
N VAL A 427 -18.12 -1.26 -20.01
CA VAL A 427 -18.54 -0.07 -20.76
C VAL A 427 -19.55 0.77 -19.98
N GLU A 428 -20.55 0.15 -19.37
CA GLU A 428 -21.56 0.81 -18.54
C GLU A 428 -20.90 1.60 -17.41
N THR A 429 -20.06 0.93 -16.60
CA THR A 429 -19.34 1.58 -15.49
C THR A 429 -18.41 2.67 -16.00
N PHE A 430 -17.72 2.45 -17.13
CA PHE A 430 -16.86 3.45 -17.74
C PHE A 430 -17.64 4.71 -18.14
N THR A 431 -18.78 4.55 -18.81
CA THR A 431 -19.65 5.66 -19.21
C THR A 431 -20.22 6.38 -18.01
N GLU A 432 -20.64 5.68 -16.96
CA GLU A 432 -21.16 6.29 -15.74
C GLU A 432 -20.11 7.14 -15.00
N VAL A 433 -18.89 6.64 -14.86
CA VAL A 433 -17.82 7.32 -14.10
C VAL A 433 -17.19 8.46 -14.89
N THR A 434 -17.01 8.28 -16.21
CA THR A 434 -16.26 9.22 -17.04
C THR A 434 -17.15 10.19 -17.81
N GLY A 435 -18.42 9.85 -18.05
CA GLY A 435 -19.33 10.59 -18.93
C GLY A 435 -19.11 10.33 -20.42
N PHE A 436 -18.08 9.57 -20.81
CA PHE A 436 -17.85 9.23 -22.21
C PHE A 436 -18.79 8.12 -22.66
N ASN A 437 -19.56 8.37 -23.71
CA ASN A 437 -20.39 7.35 -24.34
C ASN A 437 -19.49 6.36 -25.12
N VAL A 438 -19.40 5.13 -24.61
CA VAL A 438 -18.64 4.03 -25.23
C VAL A 438 -19.63 3.01 -25.77
N LYS A 439 -19.44 2.55 -27.00
CA LYS A 439 -20.17 1.42 -27.57
C LYS A 439 -19.37 0.13 -27.40
N VAL A 440 -20.04 -0.99 -27.19
CA VAL A 440 -19.39 -2.31 -27.23
C VAL A 440 -19.37 -2.80 -28.68
N TYR A 441 -18.25 -3.38 -29.13
CA TYR A 441 -18.24 -4.19 -30.34
C TYR A 441 -18.91 -5.53 -30.05
N GLU A 442 -20.13 -5.70 -30.51
CA GLU A 442 -20.89 -6.93 -30.33
C GLU A 442 -20.18 -8.10 -31.02
N SER A 443 -19.89 -9.15 -30.25
CA SER A 443 -19.33 -10.40 -30.74
C SER A 443 -20.02 -11.56 -30.05
N THR A 444 -20.39 -12.57 -30.82
CA THR A 444 -20.96 -13.83 -30.34
C THR A 444 -19.85 -14.82 -29.98
N ARG A 445 -20.22 -15.90 -29.27
CA ARG A 445 -19.30 -17.01 -28.98
C ARG A 445 -18.76 -17.63 -30.27
N GLU A 446 -19.63 -17.85 -31.24
CA GLU A 446 -19.27 -18.45 -32.54
C GLU A 446 -18.29 -17.57 -33.31
N GLU A 447 -18.53 -16.26 -33.35
CA GLU A 447 -17.63 -15.29 -34.01
C GLU A 447 -16.26 -15.25 -33.34
N PHE A 448 -16.21 -15.25 -32.00
CA PHE A 448 -14.95 -15.32 -31.26
C PHE A 448 -14.20 -16.62 -31.54
N LEU A 449 -14.90 -17.76 -31.52
CA LEU A 449 -14.28 -19.06 -31.78
C LEU A 449 -13.75 -19.16 -33.22
N ALA A 450 -14.39 -18.49 -34.18
CA ALA A 450 -13.93 -18.39 -35.56
C ALA A 450 -12.69 -17.48 -35.74
N LEU A 451 -12.19 -16.85 -34.67
CA LEU A 451 -10.89 -16.16 -34.65
C LEU A 451 -9.72 -17.10 -34.37
N LYS A 452 -9.97 -18.39 -34.12
CA LYS A 452 -8.92 -19.40 -33.97
C LYS A 452 -7.93 -19.33 -35.13
N ASP A 453 -6.65 -19.45 -34.83
CA ASP A 453 -5.52 -19.37 -35.76
C ASP A 453 -5.26 -17.99 -36.41
N LYS A 454 -6.03 -16.95 -36.04
CA LYS A 454 -5.70 -15.56 -36.38
C LYS A 454 -4.76 -14.98 -35.32
N SER A 455 -3.86 -14.08 -35.73
CA SER A 455 -3.07 -13.31 -34.78
C SER A 455 -4.01 -12.48 -33.89
N TYR A 456 -4.16 -12.91 -32.64
CA TYR A 456 -5.07 -12.34 -31.67
C TYR A 456 -4.33 -12.07 -30.37
N LEU A 457 -4.33 -10.80 -29.94
CA LEU A 457 -3.87 -10.31 -28.62
C LEU A 457 -2.75 -11.19 -28.01
N LEU A 458 -1.61 -11.29 -28.70
CA LEU A 458 -0.41 -11.97 -28.17
C LEU A 458 -0.62 -13.43 -27.70
N GLY A 459 -1.48 -14.19 -28.39
CA GLY A 459 -1.74 -15.60 -28.04
C GLY A 459 -2.69 -15.78 -26.85
N MET A 460 -3.43 -14.73 -26.47
CA MET A 460 -4.43 -14.81 -25.40
C MET A 460 -5.74 -15.48 -25.84
N TRP A 461 -5.91 -15.82 -27.13
CA TRP A 461 -7.14 -16.43 -27.63
C TRP A 461 -7.51 -17.70 -26.85
N ASP A 462 -6.55 -18.61 -26.63
CA ASP A 462 -6.80 -19.86 -25.91
C ASP A 462 -7.18 -19.61 -24.44
N LEU A 463 -6.64 -18.56 -23.81
CA LEU A 463 -6.98 -18.18 -22.43
C LEU A 463 -8.41 -17.66 -22.35
N PHE A 464 -8.83 -16.85 -23.33
CA PHE A 464 -10.21 -16.37 -23.42
C PHE A 464 -11.18 -17.50 -23.78
N GLU A 465 -10.79 -18.44 -24.65
CA GLU A 465 -11.55 -19.67 -24.88
C GLU A 465 -11.73 -20.45 -23.57
N PHE A 466 -10.67 -20.60 -22.78
CA PHE A 466 -10.76 -21.23 -21.46
C PHE A 466 -11.77 -20.52 -20.55
N PHE A 467 -11.80 -19.18 -20.52
CA PHE A 467 -12.81 -18.46 -19.74
C PHE A 467 -14.23 -18.72 -20.24
N ILE A 468 -14.44 -18.73 -21.56
CA ILE A 468 -15.74 -19.07 -22.17
C ILE A 468 -16.17 -20.49 -21.81
N GLN A 469 -15.26 -21.46 -21.82
CA GLN A 469 -15.61 -22.86 -21.51
C GLN A 469 -15.90 -23.07 -20.02
N ASN A 470 -15.36 -22.24 -19.12
CA ASN A 470 -15.41 -22.47 -17.68
C ASN A 470 -16.31 -21.51 -16.90
N HIS A 471 -16.86 -20.46 -17.53
CA HIS A 471 -17.73 -19.49 -16.84
C HIS A 471 -19.01 -20.14 -16.26
N ASP A 472 -19.65 -21.04 -17.03
CA ASP A 472 -20.88 -21.76 -16.63
C ASP A 472 -20.69 -22.70 -15.42
N HIS A 473 -19.44 -23.05 -15.12
CA HIS A 473 -19.09 -23.95 -14.01
C HIS A 473 -18.78 -23.21 -12.71
N ASN A 474 -19.28 -21.97 -12.56
CA ASN A 474 -19.02 -21.09 -11.42
C ASN A 474 -17.53 -21.01 -11.10
N TYR A 475 -16.71 -20.50 -12.03
CA TYR A 475 -15.24 -20.40 -11.97
C TYR A 475 -14.67 -21.05 -10.71
N ARG A 476 -14.62 -22.39 -10.68
CA ARG A 476 -14.43 -23.15 -9.42
C ARG A 476 -13.17 -22.78 -8.65
N TYR A 477 -12.25 -22.10 -9.34
CA TYR A 477 -10.93 -21.71 -8.91
C TYR A 477 -10.78 -20.20 -8.63
N LEU A 478 -11.81 -19.38 -8.87
CA LEU A 478 -11.81 -17.93 -8.68
C LEU A 478 -13.04 -17.48 -7.89
N SER A 479 -12.84 -16.74 -6.80
CA SER A 479 -13.92 -16.24 -5.97
C SER A 479 -13.65 -14.79 -5.54
N PRO A 480 -14.41 -13.82 -6.09
CA PRO A 480 -14.43 -12.44 -5.60
C PRO A 480 -14.64 -12.32 -4.09
N ALA A 481 -15.52 -13.16 -3.53
CA ALA A 481 -15.80 -13.16 -2.10
C ALA A 481 -14.59 -13.65 -1.27
N ALA A 482 -13.86 -14.67 -1.75
CA ALA A 482 -12.66 -15.13 -1.08
C ALA A 482 -11.54 -14.08 -1.16
N ALA A 483 -11.38 -13.41 -2.30
CA ALA A 483 -10.44 -12.29 -2.45
C ALA A 483 -10.80 -11.15 -1.49
N GLN A 484 -12.08 -10.77 -1.42
CA GLN A 484 -12.57 -9.72 -0.51
C GLN A 484 -12.35 -10.07 0.97
N SER A 485 -12.52 -11.33 1.34
CA SER A 485 -12.25 -11.78 2.71
C SER A 485 -10.76 -11.67 3.07
N LEU A 486 -9.86 -11.86 2.10
CA LEU A 486 -8.41 -11.73 2.32
C LEU A 486 -7.96 -10.27 2.28
N TYR A 487 -8.53 -9.46 1.38
CA TYR A 487 -8.23 -8.04 1.23
C TYR A 487 -9.52 -7.23 1.02
N PRO A 488 -10.18 -6.79 2.12
CA PRO A 488 -11.47 -6.10 2.04
C PRO A 488 -11.43 -4.74 1.33
N GLN A 489 -10.23 -4.17 1.14
CA GLN A 489 -10.00 -2.86 0.52
C GLN A 489 -9.74 -2.98 -0.99
N GLN A 490 -9.91 -4.18 -1.57
CA GLN A 490 -9.76 -4.41 -3.01
C GLN A 490 -10.63 -3.44 -3.82
N GLN A 491 -10.08 -2.96 -4.93
CA GLN A 491 -10.76 -2.05 -5.85
C GLN A 491 -11.76 -2.80 -6.71
N THR A 492 -12.94 -2.21 -6.87
CA THR A 492 -13.80 -2.49 -8.01
C THR A 492 -13.28 -1.77 -9.27
N TRP A 493 -13.79 -2.14 -10.43
CA TRP A 493 -13.56 -1.42 -11.68
C TRP A 493 -14.00 0.04 -11.58
N ARG A 494 -15.07 0.31 -10.83
CA ARG A 494 -15.54 1.66 -10.55
C ARG A 494 -14.52 2.46 -9.74
N ASP A 495 -14.00 1.88 -8.66
CA ASP A 495 -12.98 2.53 -7.81
C ASP A 495 -11.71 2.81 -8.62
N PHE A 496 -11.30 1.84 -9.44
CA PHE A 496 -10.18 1.98 -10.35
C PHE A 496 -10.37 3.17 -11.30
N LEU A 497 -11.55 3.30 -11.92
CA LEU A 497 -11.85 4.40 -12.84
C LEU A 497 -11.90 5.77 -12.17
N ILE A 498 -12.47 5.86 -10.97
CA ILE A 498 -12.51 7.09 -10.17
C ILE A 498 -11.07 7.54 -9.88
N GLU A 499 -10.22 6.64 -9.37
CA GLU A 499 -8.82 6.94 -9.13
C GLU A 499 -8.08 7.34 -10.41
N TYR A 500 -8.31 6.60 -11.51
CA TYR A 500 -7.67 6.85 -12.79
C TYR A 500 -8.07 8.21 -13.39
N ARG A 501 -9.27 8.71 -13.09
CA ARG A 501 -9.75 10.05 -13.50
C ARG A 501 -9.15 11.18 -12.66
N GLU A 502 -9.00 10.97 -11.35
CA GLU A 502 -8.63 12.02 -10.40
C GLU A 502 -7.13 12.31 -10.33
N ILE A 503 -6.27 11.37 -10.74
CA ILE A 503 -4.81 11.57 -10.71
C ILE A 503 -4.35 12.18 -12.05
N PRO A 504 -3.93 13.46 -12.10
CA PRO A 504 -3.23 13.97 -13.27
C PRO A 504 -1.94 13.17 -13.41
N ILE A 505 -1.87 12.30 -14.42
CA ILE A 505 -0.75 11.38 -14.65
C ILE A 505 0.53 12.23 -14.72
N PRO A 506 1.42 12.17 -13.70
CA PRO A 506 2.74 12.75 -13.82
C PRO A 506 3.46 11.86 -14.83
N GLN A 507 3.55 12.32 -16.06
CA GLN A 507 4.18 11.55 -17.11
C GLN A 507 5.68 11.35 -16.85
N PRO A 508 6.27 10.24 -17.31
CA PRO A 508 5.63 9.23 -18.15
C PRO A 508 5.36 7.93 -17.39
N LEU A 509 4.15 7.40 -17.54
CA LEU A 509 3.96 5.95 -17.68
C LEU A 509 4.64 5.53 -19.00
N ALA A 510 5.98 5.55 -19.03
CA ALA A 510 6.79 5.01 -20.12
C ALA A 510 7.64 3.88 -19.56
N ILE A 511 7.06 2.69 -19.59
CA ILE A 511 7.55 1.73 -20.57
C ILE A 511 6.72 2.10 -21.80
N GLU A 512 7.24 2.82 -22.79
CA GLU A 512 7.71 2.23 -24.06
C GLU A 512 6.84 1.09 -24.62
N CYS A 513 5.55 1.03 -24.25
CA CYS A 513 4.50 0.32 -24.95
C CYS A 513 3.23 1.17 -24.96
N PHE A 514 3.15 1.96 -26.05
CA PHE A 514 1.96 2.38 -26.79
C PHE A 514 0.95 3.38 -26.17
N HIS A 515 1.09 4.64 -26.63
CA HIS A 515 0.04 5.58 -27.07
C HIS A 515 -1.19 5.91 -26.20
N THR A 516 -0.99 6.39 -24.96
CA THR A 516 -2.12 6.95 -24.16
C THR A 516 -2.14 8.47 -24.02
N ARG A 517 -1.12 9.20 -24.50
CA ARG A 517 -1.06 10.67 -24.33
C ARG A 517 -1.91 11.48 -25.31
N GLU A 518 -2.44 10.85 -26.37
CA GLU A 518 -3.34 11.50 -27.34
C GLU A 518 -4.84 11.18 -27.12
N ARG A 519 -5.18 10.27 -26.19
CA ARG A 519 -6.53 9.68 -26.15
C ARG A 519 -7.57 10.49 -25.37
N PHE A 520 -7.18 11.29 -24.36
CA PHE A 520 -8.15 11.98 -23.49
C PHE A 520 -7.81 13.46 -23.23
N GLY A 521 -7.21 14.16 -24.20
CA GLY A 521 -7.16 15.62 -24.16
C GLY A 521 -8.55 16.21 -24.35
N ASP A 522 -8.90 17.25 -23.57
CA ASP A 522 -10.13 18.03 -23.69
C ASP A 522 -10.34 18.56 -25.13
N PRO A 523 -11.60 18.83 -25.54
CA PRO A 523 -11.99 19.17 -26.91
C PRO A 523 -11.29 20.39 -27.53
#